data_AF-M6HIQ7-F1
#
_entry.id   AF-M6HIQ7-F1
#
_cell.length_a   1.000
_cell.length_b   1.000
_cell.length_c   1.000
_cell.angle_alpha   90.00
_cell.angle_beta   90.00
_cell.angle_gamma   90.00
#
_symmetry.space_group_name_H-M   'P 1'
#
loop_
_entity.id
_entity.type
_entity.pdbx_description
1 polymer ?
#
loop_
_entity_poly.entity_id
_entity_poly.type
_entity_poly.pdbx_seq_one_letter_code
_entity_poly.pdbx_strand_id
1 'polypeptide(L)'
;MSSYKEPQFKEKEFSGSFENEFCLIMHFSFLDLTVLLFYVGLVLFSGWFTSRKKDKDSASYFLAGKEISWIALSFSIVATETSTLTFLSIPGLSYSSNLTFLSLGLGFVLGRIIVAKLFIPMYYKSGFISVYEWVGNHYGKISQKTVTFLFKLTRILGDGVRMYASAIPVAILLEVFLKQFSLLKTTNLHIEILSLLLISGITILYTVQGGFRSVVWVDSIQFLIYVAGGIFALFYLGSILLKNGFDASYLIENANQTNKFQIFEWTDFSSAYFFPTAILGGILLTLGTHGVDQMFVQRILACRSESDAQKAMISSGIFVFFQFVLFLSIGVLLYFYYKDPSIPKDKVFSKFILEEVPSPITGFLLAAILASAMSTLSSSINSLSLTTKVDLKIEQFGSGTLSLFWGMILLLSSLLPLFLTTGKKGLVELGLSISSYTVGPIISIFLSGRIQSFYYMQKLKDSFASLAIGLTPILTLIFGKWTGSSFTLLVPFGIGTCWLLGFSLLQIQNRLTSQK
;
A
#
# COMPACT_ATOMS: atom_id res chain seq x y z
N MET A 1 7.70 23.37 33.95
CA MET A 1 9.03 22.73 33.85
C MET A 1 9.03 21.50 34.77
N SER A 2 8.80 20.33 34.19
CA SER A 2 8.98 19.03 34.84
C SER A 2 9.38 18.08 33.71
N SER A 3 10.67 17.75 33.68
CA SER A 3 11.34 16.96 32.67
C SER A 3 10.87 15.50 32.75
N TYR A 4 9.86 15.13 31.97
CA TYR A 4 9.57 13.73 31.66
C TYR A 4 10.65 13.25 30.68
N LYS A 5 11.73 12.66 31.22
CA LYS A 5 12.69 11.92 30.42
C LYS A 5 12.04 10.60 30.03
N GLU A 6 11.59 10.48 28.79
CA GLU A 6 11.30 9.18 28.19
C GLU A 6 12.51 8.25 28.38
N PRO A 7 12.29 6.97 28.71
CA PRO A 7 13.39 6.01 28.80
C PRO A 7 14.11 5.95 27.45
N GLN A 8 15.39 6.30 27.46
CA GLN A 8 16.27 6.09 26.31
C GLN A 8 16.44 4.58 26.11
N PHE A 9 15.55 3.97 25.33
CA PHE A 9 15.87 2.73 24.65
C PHE A 9 16.98 3.04 23.65
N LYS A 10 18.22 2.79 24.06
CA LYS A 10 19.31 2.56 23.12
C LYS A 10 18.90 1.30 22.34
N GLU A 11 18.50 1.46 21.09
CA GLU A 11 18.70 0.42 20.08
C GLU A 11 20.22 0.17 20.00
N LYS A 12 20.73 -0.63 20.95
CA LYS A 12 21.97 -1.35 20.74
C LYS A 12 21.74 -2.22 19.52
N GLU A 13 22.65 -2.17 18.56
CA GLU A 13 23.02 -3.15 17.54
C GLU A 13 22.35 -4.55 17.66
N PHE A 14 21.03 -4.61 17.57
CA PHE A 14 20.22 -5.83 17.64
C PHE A 14 19.86 -6.33 16.24
N SER A 15 20.19 -5.58 15.19
CA SER A 15 20.12 -6.05 13.81
C SER A 15 21.18 -7.13 13.55
N GLY A 16 22.42 -6.92 14.01
CA GLY A 16 23.53 -7.83 13.74
C GLY A 16 23.47 -9.18 14.49
N SER A 17 23.01 -9.23 15.74
CA SER A 17 22.93 -10.51 16.49
C SER A 17 21.73 -11.34 16.08
N PHE A 18 20.58 -10.69 15.85
CA PHE A 18 19.33 -11.36 15.47
C PHE A 18 19.40 -11.92 14.04
N GLU A 19 20.06 -11.24 13.09
CA GLU A 19 20.25 -11.75 11.71
C GLU A 19 21.25 -12.92 11.63
N ASN A 20 22.28 -12.92 12.48
CA ASN A 20 23.29 -13.98 12.50
C ASN A 20 22.77 -15.29 13.12
N GLU A 21 21.88 -15.24 14.12
CA GLU A 21 21.22 -16.44 14.67
C GLU A 21 20.26 -17.09 13.66
N PHE A 22 19.54 -16.30 12.86
CA PHE A 22 18.62 -16.81 11.82
C PHE A 22 19.31 -17.64 10.74
N CYS A 23 20.55 -17.29 10.37
CA CYS A 23 21.28 -18.00 9.32
C CYS A 23 21.66 -19.44 9.71
N LEU A 24 21.71 -19.77 11.00
CA LEU A 24 22.19 -21.06 11.48
C LEU A 24 21.09 -22.13 11.63
N ILE A 25 19.81 -21.74 11.61
CA ILE A 25 18.67 -22.62 11.98
C ILE A 25 17.78 -22.97 10.78
N MET A 26 17.97 -22.34 9.63
CA MET A 26 17.01 -22.44 8.52
C MET A 26 17.12 -23.77 7.75
N HIS A 27 15.99 -24.49 7.63
CA HIS A 27 15.82 -25.65 6.75
C HIS A 27 15.48 -25.25 5.30
N PHE A 28 16.17 -24.27 4.72
CA PHE A 28 15.97 -23.91 3.31
C PHE A 28 16.54 -25.02 2.41
N SER A 29 15.75 -25.56 1.49
CA SER A 29 16.18 -26.64 0.61
C SER A 29 16.13 -26.26 -0.86
N PHE A 30 16.72 -27.10 -1.71
CA PHE A 30 16.61 -26.98 -3.16
C PHE A 30 15.15 -26.98 -3.65
N LEU A 31 14.23 -27.60 -2.91
CA LEU A 31 12.81 -27.58 -3.24
C LEU A 31 12.19 -26.19 -3.02
N ASP A 32 12.59 -25.46 -1.98
CA ASP A 32 12.12 -24.09 -1.75
C ASP A 32 12.56 -23.15 -2.87
N LEU A 33 13.82 -23.28 -3.32
CA LEU A 33 14.33 -22.56 -4.48
C LEU A 33 13.52 -22.90 -5.74
N THR A 34 13.19 -24.18 -5.93
CA THR A 34 12.39 -24.62 -7.08
C THR A 34 11.01 -23.97 -7.06
N VAL A 35 10.36 -23.88 -5.89
CA VAL A 35 9.07 -23.19 -5.73
C VAL A 35 9.19 -21.70 -6.05
N LEU A 36 10.25 -21.04 -5.60
CA LEU A 36 10.50 -19.63 -5.88
C LEU A 36 10.75 -19.36 -7.38
N LEU A 37 11.60 -20.16 -8.01
CA LEU A 37 11.86 -20.06 -9.45
C LEU A 37 10.61 -20.37 -10.27
N PHE A 38 9.80 -21.34 -9.84
CA PHE A 38 8.51 -21.61 -10.45
C PHE A 38 7.56 -20.41 -10.31
N TYR A 39 7.48 -19.77 -9.15
CA TYR A 39 6.70 -18.55 -8.95
C TYR A 39 7.17 -17.42 -9.89
N VAL A 40 8.47 -17.14 -9.95
CA VAL A 40 9.02 -16.12 -10.84
C VAL A 40 8.74 -16.45 -12.30
N GLY A 41 8.95 -17.71 -12.70
CA GLY A 41 8.62 -18.22 -14.02
C GLY A 41 7.14 -18.06 -14.36
N LEU A 42 6.25 -18.34 -13.41
CA LEU A 42 4.81 -18.19 -13.55
C LEU A 42 4.41 -16.73 -13.75
N VAL A 43 5.00 -15.79 -12.99
CA VAL A 43 4.75 -14.34 -13.14
C VAL A 43 5.23 -13.85 -14.51
N LEU A 44 6.46 -14.17 -14.90
CA LEU A 44 7.02 -13.78 -16.19
C LEU A 44 6.23 -14.39 -17.36
N PHE A 45 5.88 -15.67 -17.26
CA PHE A 45 5.04 -16.36 -18.24
C PHE A 45 3.66 -15.71 -18.35
N SER A 46 3.02 -15.38 -17.22
CA SER A 46 1.71 -14.72 -17.20
C SER A 46 1.76 -13.36 -17.88
N GLY A 47 2.82 -12.58 -17.64
CA GLY A 47 3.02 -11.30 -18.30
C GLY A 47 3.28 -11.41 -19.80
N TRP A 48 4.10 -12.39 -20.20
CA TRP A 48 4.34 -12.67 -21.61
C TRP A 48 3.10 -13.25 -22.33
N PHE A 49 2.30 -14.09 -21.66
CA PHE A 49 1.09 -14.67 -22.24
C PHE A 49 0.03 -13.59 -22.50
N THR A 50 -0.14 -12.66 -21.55
CA THR A 50 -1.11 -11.57 -21.67
C THR A 50 -0.67 -10.50 -22.68
N SER A 51 0.63 -10.30 -22.88
CA SER A 51 1.17 -9.36 -23.90
C SER A 51 0.86 -9.76 -25.35
N ARG A 52 0.51 -11.03 -25.61
CA ARG A 52 0.15 -11.50 -26.96
C ARG A 52 -1.14 -10.87 -27.50
N LYS A 53 -2.01 -10.37 -26.62
CA LYS A 53 -3.14 -9.53 -27.05
C LYS A 53 -2.60 -8.14 -27.38
N LYS A 54 -2.25 -7.92 -28.65
CA LYS A 54 -1.70 -6.64 -29.13
C LYS A 54 -2.63 -5.47 -28.78
N ASP A 55 -2.19 -4.63 -27.86
CA ASP A 55 -2.79 -3.34 -27.59
C ASP A 55 -2.41 -2.38 -28.74
N LYS A 56 -3.39 -1.99 -29.57
CA LYS A 56 -3.15 -1.17 -30.77
C LYS A 56 -2.95 0.31 -30.46
N ASP A 57 -3.37 0.77 -29.27
CA ASP A 57 -3.31 2.15 -28.83
C ASP A 57 -2.97 2.29 -27.32
N SER A 58 -2.75 3.53 -26.88
CA SER A 58 -2.36 3.80 -25.48
C SER A 58 -3.47 3.48 -24.49
N ALA A 59 -4.74 3.66 -24.88
CA ALA A 59 -5.89 3.30 -24.05
C ALA A 59 -5.95 1.80 -23.81
N SER A 60 -5.68 0.97 -24.82
CA SER A 60 -5.60 -0.48 -24.68
C SER A 60 -4.44 -0.88 -23.74
N TYR A 61 -3.27 -0.26 -23.86
CA TYR A 61 -2.12 -0.55 -22.98
C TYR A 61 -2.38 -0.21 -21.51
N PHE A 62 -3.07 0.91 -21.23
CA PHE A 62 -3.29 1.39 -19.86
C PHE A 62 -4.63 0.96 -19.24
N LEU A 63 -5.64 0.59 -20.02
CA LEU A 63 -6.95 0.16 -19.51
C LEU A 63 -7.37 -1.24 -19.96
N ALA A 64 -6.52 -1.96 -20.69
CA ALA A 64 -6.82 -3.28 -21.24
C ALA A 64 -8.15 -3.32 -22.03
N GLY A 65 -8.45 -2.25 -22.76
CA GLY A 65 -9.68 -2.12 -23.55
C GLY A 65 -10.98 -2.05 -22.73
N LYS A 66 -10.90 -1.85 -21.40
CA LYS A 66 -12.05 -1.91 -20.47
C LYS A 66 -12.77 -3.27 -20.44
N GLU A 67 -12.04 -4.36 -20.67
CA GLU A 67 -12.65 -5.69 -20.80
C GLU A 67 -12.43 -6.61 -19.59
N ILE A 68 -11.71 -6.16 -18.57
CA ILE A 68 -11.30 -7.01 -17.45
C ILE A 68 -12.51 -7.34 -16.55
N SER A 69 -12.58 -8.59 -16.10
CA SER A 69 -13.58 -9.04 -15.12
C SER A 69 -13.46 -8.27 -13.81
N TRP A 70 -14.60 -7.88 -13.23
CA TRP A 70 -14.64 -7.19 -11.95
C TRP A 70 -13.95 -8.01 -10.83
N ILE A 71 -14.00 -9.35 -10.88
CA ILE A 71 -13.35 -10.22 -9.88
C ILE A 71 -11.83 -10.07 -9.92
N ALA A 72 -11.24 -10.14 -11.12
CA ALA A 72 -9.80 -9.97 -11.29
C ALA A 72 -9.34 -8.56 -10.86
N LEU A 73 -10.16 -7.55 -11.15
CA LEU A 73 -9.90 -6.20 -10.68
C LEU A 73 -10.05 -6.06 -9.16
N SER A 74 -10.97 -6.76 -8.51
CA SER A 74 -11.06 -6.81 -7.06
C SER A 74 -9.79 -7.39 -6.44
N PHE A 75 -9.33 -8.53 -6.94
CA PHE A 75 -8.10 -9.16 -6.45
C PHE A 75 -6.89 -8.26 -6.69
N SER A 76 -6.83 -7.62 -7.87
CA SER A 76 -5.76 -6.68 -8.18
C SER A 76 -5.78 -5.43 -7.30
N ILE A 77 -6.96 -4.90 -6.94
CA ILE A 77 -7.09 -3.81 -5.95
C ILE A 77 -6.49 -4.25 -4.60
N VAL A 78 -6.88 -5.42 -4.09
CA VAL A 78 -6.40 -5.90 -2.77
C VAL A 78 -4.91 -6.26 -2.80
N ALA A 79 -4.43 -6.87 -3.88
CA ALA A 79 -3.00 -7.12 -4.07
C ALA A 79 -2.18 -5.84 -4.11
N THR A 80 -2.68 -4.79 -4.77
CA THR A 80 -1.99 -3.50 -4.84
C THR A 80 -1.97 -2.77 -3.50
N GLU A 81 -3.05 -2.90 -2.73
CA GLU A 81 -3.14 -2.33 -1.38
C GLU A 81 -2.27 -3.07 -0.37
N THR A 82 -2.10 -4.39 -0.56
CA THR A 82 -1.38 -5.26 0.38
C THR A 82 0.11 -5.28 0.05
N SER A 83 0.92 -4.72 0.95
CA SER A 83 2.38 -4.76 0.85
C SER A 83 2.98 -5.92 1.64
N THR A 84 4.26 -6.23 1.38
CA THR A 84 5.06 -7.15 2.21
C THR A 84 4.99 -6.80 3.68
N LEU A 85 5.04 -5.51 3.98
CA LEU A 85 4.91 -5.06 5.34
C LEU A 85 3.52 -5.36 5.92
N THR A 86 2.44 -5.15 5.18
CA THR A 86 1.09 -5.52 5.63
C THR A 86 1.00 -7.01 5.94
N PHE A 87 1.59 -7.84 5.07
CA PHE A 87 1.64 -9.29 5.25
C PHE A 87 2.37 -9.70 6.54
N LEU A 88 3.50 -9.04 6.86
CA LEU A 88 4.36 -9.39 8.01
C LEU A 88 3.95 -8.71 9.34
N SER A 89 3.55 -7.43 9.28
CA SER A 89 3.29 -6.60 10.45
C SER A 89 1.89 -6.77 11.04
N ILE A 90 0.87 -7.10 10.23
CA ILE A 90 -0.50 -7.26 10.75
C ILE A 90 -0.60 -8.44 11.74
N PRO A 91 -0.02 -9.63 11.48
CA PRO A 91 0.10 -10.66 12.52
C PRO A 91 0.85 -10.15 13.76
N GLY A 92 1.96 -9.44 13.55
CA GLY A 92 2.72 -8.78 14.60
C GLY A 92 1.90 -7.84 15.50
N LEU A 93 0.96 -7.12 14.91
CA LEU A 93 0.08 -6.21 15.64
C LEU A 93 -0.72 -6.97 16.70
N SER A 94 -1.50 -7.98 16.30
CA SER A 94 -2.27 -8.83 17.23
C SER A 94 -1.40 -9.70 18.15
N TYR A 95 -0.17 -10.05 17.74
CA TYR A 95 0.81 -10.69 18.61
C TYR A 95 1.11 -9.81 19.83
N SER A 96 1.38 -8.52 19.59
CA SER A 96 1.69 -7.55 20.65
C SER A 96 0.45 -6.99 21.36
N SER A 97 -0.69 -6.87 20.66
CA SER A 97 -1.92 -6.26 21.17
C SER A 97 -3.14 -7.18 21.01
N ASN A 98 -4.09 -6.86 20.14
CA ASN A 98 -5.41 -7.49 19.99
C ASN A 98 -5.97 -7.29 18.56
N LEU A 99 -7.28 -7.54 18.36
CA LEU A 99 -7.95 -7.43 17.06
C LEU A 99 -8.50 -6.02 16.72
N THR A 100 -8.17 -4.98 17.49
CA THR A 100 -8.77 -3.63 17.32
C THR A 100 -8.53 -3.00 15.94
N PHE A 101 -7.50 -3.44 15.21
CA PHE A 101 -7.26 -3.07 13.82
C PHE A 101 -8.44 -3.36 12.88
N LEU A 102 -9.29 -4.36 13.19
CA LEU A 102 -10.49 -4.65 12.41
C LEU A 102 -11.47 -3.46 12.36
N SER A 103 -11.46 -2.58 13.36
CA SER A 103 -12.23 -1.33 13.34
C SER A 103 -11.83 -0.43 12.17
N LEU A 104 -10.53 -0.34 11.88
CA LEU A 104 -10.02 0.37 10.70
C LEU A 104 -10.44 -0.36 9.40
N GLY A 105 -10.37 -1.69 9.39
CA GLY A 105 -10.81 -2.53 8.27
C GLY A 105 -12.30 -2.36 7.93
N LEU A 106 -13.18 -2.24 8.92
CA LEU A 106 -14.59 -1.90 8.72
C LEU A 106 -14.75 -0.52 8.08
N GLY A 107 -13.96 0.46 8.50
CA GLY A 107 -13.88 1.78 7.88
C GLY A 107 -13.49 1.69 6.40
N PHE A 108 -12.58 0.78 6.03
CA PHE A 108 -12.22 0.55 4.63
C PHE A 108 -13.38 -0.01 3.80
N VAL A 109 -14.17 -0.94 4.34
CA VAL A 109 -15.36 -1.46 3.66
C VAL A 109 -16.38 -0.33 3.42
N LEU A 110 -16.68 0.45 4.45
CA LEU A 110 -17.62 1.57 4.37
C LEU A 110 -17.15 2.64 3.39
N GLY A 111 -15.86 2.99 3.43
CA GLY A 111 -15.25 3.92 2.49
C GLY A 111 -15.42 3.47 1.04
N ARG A 112 -15.23 2.18 0.74
CA ARG A 112 -15.40 1.64 -0.61
C ARG A 112 -16.84 1.64 -1.08
N ILE A 113 -17.81 1.45 -0.18
CA ILE A 113 -19.24 1.63 -0.50
C ILE A 113 -19.50 3.09 -0.90
N ILE A 114 -18.91 4.05 -0.18
CA ILE A 114 -19.03 5.48 -0.51
C ILE A 114 -18.37 5.78 -1.87
N VAL A 115 -17.16 5.26 -2.12
CA VAL A 115 -16.49 5.38 -3.43
C VAL A 115 -17.37 4.82 -4.55
N ALA A 116 -17.88 3.60 -4.38
CA ALA A 116 -18.73 2.92 -5.36
C ALA A 116 -20.00 3.72 -5.68
N LYS A 117 -20.66 4.30 -4.68
CA LYS A 117 -21.92 5.03 -4.88
C LYS A 117 -21.75 6.49 -5.32
N LEU A 118 -20.67 7.17 -4.90
CA LEU A 118 -20.51 8.61 -5.15
C LEU A 118 -19.49 8.93 -6.25
N PHE A 119 -18.34 8.24 -6.26
CA PHE A 119 -17.22 8.58 -7.14
C PHE A 119 -17.27 7.79 -8.45
N ILE A 120 -17.55 6.48 -8.43
CA ILE A 120 -17.56 5.66 -9.65
C ILE A 120 -18.55 6.16 -10.73
N PRO A 121 -19.80 6.54 -10.40
CA PRO A 121 -20.73 7.07 -11.40
C PRO A 121 -20.24 8.37 -12.05
N MET A 122 -19.39 9.13 -11.35
CA MET A 122 -18.72 10.31 -11.90
C MET A 122 -17.80 9.95 -13.05
N TYR A 123 -16.95 8.97 -12.82
CA TYR A 123 -15.86 8.61 -13.71
C TYR A 123 -16.37 7.98 -14.99
N TYR A 124 -17.40 7.13 -14.87
CA TYR A 124 -18.03 6.47 -16.00
C TYR A 124 -18.81 7.44 -16.90
N LYS A 125 -19.47 8.46 -16.35
CA LYS A 125 -20.18 9.46 -17.15
C LYS A 125 -19.25 10.35 -17.97
N SER A 126 -18.03 10.61 -17.48
CA SER A 126 -17.10 11.54 -18.12
C SER A 126 -16.14 10.89 -19.12
N GLY A 127 -15.99 9.57 -19.11
CA GLY A 127 -15.16 8.85 -20.08
C GLY A 127 -13.65 9.05 -19.93
N PHE A 128 -13.19 9.60 -18.80
CA PHE A 128 -11.78 9.87 -18.54
C PHE A 128 -10.94 8.59 -18.44
N ILE A 129 -9.66 8.72 -18.79
CA ILE A 129 -8.64 7.68 -18.63
C ILE A 129 -7.81 7.98 -17.38
N SER A 130 -7.57 9.27 -17.08
CA SER A 130 -7.01 9.72 -15.81
C SER A 130 -8.08 10.39 -14.94
N VAL A 131 -8.11 10.04 -13.66
CA VAL A 131 -8.98 10.66 -12.66
C VAL A 131 -8.72 12.16 -12.56
N TYR A 132 -7.51 12.63 -12.89
CA TYR A 132 -7.14 14.05 -12.81
C TYR A 132 -7.68 14.87 -13.99
N GLU A 133 -8.12 14.25 -15.09
CA GLU A 133 -8.87 14.94 -16.15
C GLU A 133 -10.17 15.54 -15.60
N TRP A 134 -10.79 14.90 -14.61
CA TRP A 134 -11.96 15.46 -13.93
C TRP A 134 -11.65 16.80 -13.26
N VAL A 135 -10.48 16.93 -12.61
CA VAL A 135 -10.01 18.21 -12.04
C VAL A 135 -9.79 19.23 -13.15
N GLY A 136 -9.20 18.80 -14.27
CA GLY A 136 -8.99 19.63 -15.45
C GLY A 136 -10.26 20.23 -16.03
N ASN A 137 -11.34 19.47 -16.03
CA ASN A 137 -12.62 19.90 -16.58
C ASN A 137 -13.42 20.81 -15.63
N HIS A 138 -13.20 20.73 -14.31
CA HIS A 138 -13.94 21.53 -13.34
C HIS A 138 -13.19 22.78 -12.87
N TYR A 139 -11.86 22.72 -12.77
CA TYR A 139 -11.03 23.79 -12.22
C TYR A 139 -10.08 24.37 -13.27
N GLY A 140 -9.65 23.56 -14.23
CA GLY A 140 -8.76 23.96 -15.31
C GLY A 140 -7.44 23.18 -15.36
N LYS A 141 -6.66 23.45 -16.41
CA LYS A 141 -5.47 22.65 -16.76
C LYS A 141 -4.30 22.84 -15.80
N ILE A 142 -4.17 23.99 -15.14
CA ILE A 142 -3.12 24.22 -14.14
C ILE A 142 -3.40 23.32 -12.94
N SER A 143 -4.64 23.30 -12.45
CA SER A 143 -5.09 22.46 -11.33
C SER A 143 -4.93 20.97 -11.64
N GLN A 144 -5.28 20.52 -12.86
CA GLN A 144 -5.01 19.14 -13.31
C GLN A 144 -3.52 18.78 -13.21
N LYS A 145 -2.64 19.65 -13.72
CA LYS A 145 -1.19 19.43 -13.68
C LYS A 145 -0.66 19.43 -12.25
N THR A 146 -1.19 20.30 -11.38
CA THR A 146 -0.79 20.37 -9.96
C THR A 146 -1.16 19.10 -9.21
N VAL A 147 -2.39 18.60 -9.35
CA VAL A 147 -2.80 17.33 -8.73
C VAL A 147 -1.99 16.16 -9.30
N THR A 148 -1.76 16.14 -10.61
CA THR A 148 -0.90 15.13 -11.25
C THR A 148 0.52 15.16 -10.69
N PHE A 149 1.10 16.34 -10.50
CA PHE A 149 2.43 16.50 -9.91
C PHE A 149 2.46 15.99 -8.47
N LEU A 150 1.48 16.37 -7.64
CA LEU A 150 1.38 15.88 -6.26
C LEU A 150 1.25 14.37 -6.19
N PHE A 151 0.43 13.77 -7.04
CA PHE A 151 0.34 12.31 -7.18
C PHE A 151 1.70 11.70 -7.51
N LYS A 152 2.36 12.16 -8.57
CA LYS A 152 3.66 11.62 -9.00
C LYS A 152 4.73 11.76 -7.92
N LEU A 153 4.80 12.93 -7.27
CA LEU A 153 5.73 13.17 -6.16
C LEU A 153 5.47 12.22 -4.99
N THR A 154 4.21 12.03 -4.62
CA THR A 154 3.80 11.11 -3.55
C THR A 154 4.21 9.68 -3.87
N ARG A 155 4.04 9.25 -5.13
CA ARG A 155 4.38 7.89 -5.56
C ARG A 155 5.87 7.65 -5.55
N ILE A 156 6.66 8.57 -6.09
CA ILE A 156 8.14 8.45 -6.10
C ILE A 156 8.66 8.35 -4.65
N LEU A 157 8.21 9.23 -3.76
CA LEU A 157 8.73 9.25 -2.39
C LEU A 157 8.16 8.13 -1.52
N GLY A 158 6.83 7.95 -1.53
CA GLY A 158 6.14 6.99 -0.66
C GLY A 158 6.34 5.54 -1.11
N ASP A 159 6.19 5.26 -2.41
CA ASP A 159 6.36 3.90 -2.92
C ASP A 159 7.83 3.49 -2.93
N GLY A 160 8.78 4.44 -3.14
CA GLY A 160 10.22 4.18 -3.00
C GLY A 160 10.58 3.69 -1.59
N VAL A 161 10.14 4.39 -0.55
CA VAL A 161 10.33 3.96 0.85
C VAL A 161 9.67 2.61 1.13
N ARG A 162 8.45 2.38 0.64
CA ARG A 162 7.74 1.11 0.83
C ARG A 162 8.44 -0.05 0.11
N MET A 163 9.01 0.21 -1.07
CA MET A 163 9.75 -0.79 -1.84
C MET A 163 11.04 -1.18 -1.12
N TYR A 164 11.77 -0.22 -0.55
CA TYR A 164 12.93 -0.47 0.31
C TYR A 164 12.57 -1.37 1.49
N ALA A 165 11.51 -1.00 2.24
CA ALA A 165 11.04 -1.79 3.37
C ALA A 165 10.62 -3.23 2.98
N SER A 166 10.06 -3.40 1.77
CA SER A 166 9.63 -4.71 1.25
C SER A 166 10.82 -5.59 0.81
N ALA A 167 11.97 -5.01 0.51
CA ALA A 167 13.17 -5.75 0.14
C ALA A 167 13.91 -6.32 1.35
N ILE A 168 13.75 -5.76 2.54
CA ILE A 168 14.47 -6.23 3.75
C ILE A 168 14.17 -7.71 4.04
N PRO A 169 12.91 -8.18 4.10
CA PRO A 169 12.63 -9.60 4.29
C PRO A 169 13.22 -10.45 3.18
N VAL A 170 13.19 -9.97 1.93
CA VAL A 170 13.75 -10.69 0.78
C VAL A 170 15.27 -10.80 0.86
N ALA A 171 15.94 -9.77 1.36
CA ALA A 171 17.38 -9.74 1.56
C ALA A 171 17.83 -10.74 2.60
N ILE A 172 17.14 -10.83 3.74
CA ILE A 172 17.43 -11.83 4.78
C ILE A 172 17.35 -13.24 4.20
N LEU A 173 16.36 -13.51 3.35
CA LEU A 173 16.16 -14.82 2.73
C LEU A 173 17.25 -15.13 1.70
N LEU A 174 17.57 -14.13 0.86
CA LEU A 174 18.62 -14.26 -0.13
C LEU A 174 19.98 -14.46 0.53
N GLU A 175 20.24 -13.80 1.66
CA GLU A 175 21.45 -13.96 2.44
C GLU A 175 21.62 -15.40 2.93
N VAL A 176 20.57 -15.98 3.52
CA VAL A 176 20.63 -17.35 4.03
C VAL A 176 20.89 -18.33 2.88
N PHE A 177 20.20 -18.15 1.76
CA PHE A 177 20.45 -18.95 0.57
C PHE A 177 21.91 -18.85 0.09
N LEU A 178 22.43 -17.63 -0.09
CA LEU A 178 23.79 -17.42 -0.58
C LEU A 178 24.85 -17.98 0.37
N LYS A 179 24.64 -17.88 1.68
CA LYS A 179 25.49 -18.47 2.71
C LYS A 179 25.47 -20.00 2.66
N GLN A 180 24.29 -20.62 2.55
CA GLN A 180 24.13 -22.07 2.50
C GLN A 180 24.89 -22.70 1.32
N PHE A 181 24.87 -22.06 0.15
CA PHE A 181 25.54 -22.56 -1.04
C PHE A 181 26.97 -22.03 -1.22
N SER A 182 27.52 -21.30 -0.22
CA SER A 182 28.85 -20.67 -0.29
C SER A 182 29.08 -19.82 -1.56
N LEU A 183 28.00 -19.29 -2.15
CA LEU A 183 28.06 -18.63 -3.47
C LEU A 183 28.70 -17.25 -3.39
N LEU A 184 28.53 -16.54 -2.27
CA LEU A 184 29.03 -15.18 -2.09
C LEU A 184 29.34 -14.87 -0.61
N LYS A 185 30.54 -14.35 -0.32
CA LYS A 185 30.83 -13.59 0.92
C LYS A 185 30.56 -12.11 0.63
N THR A 186 29.37 -11.61 0.93
CA THR A 186 29.05 -10.18 0.78
C THR A 186 28.68 -9.55 2.11
N THR A 187 28.68 -8.22 2.16
CA THR A 187 28.09 -7.44 3.26
C THR A 187 26.55 -7.39 3.11
N ASN A 188 25.83 -7.18 4.21
CA ASN A 188 24.36 -7.13 4.26
C ASN A 188 23.80 -6.10 3.26
N LEU A 189 24.46 -4.94 3.12
CA LEU A 189 24.06 -3.88 2.19
C LEU A 189 24.04 -4.33 0.71
N HIS A 190 25.00 -5.17 0.29
CA HIS A 190 25.01 -5.67 -1.09
C HIS A 190 23.84 -6.61 -1.37
N ILE A 191 23.39 -7.37 -0.37
CA ILE A 191 22.28 -8.31 -0.48
C ILE A 191 20.95 -7.57 -0.54
N GLU A 192 20.79 -6.50 0.24
CA GLU A 192 19.63 -5.62 0.18
C GLU A 192 19.49 -4.97 -1.20
N ILE A 193 20.58 -4.40 -1.72
CA ILE A 193 20.59 -3.81 -3.08
C ILE A 193 20.29 -4.87 -4.13
N LEU A 194 20.88 -6.08 -4.02
CA LEU A 194 20.61 -7.17 -4.95
C LEU A 194 19.13 -7.59 -4.91
N SER A 195 18.53 -7.66 -3.72
CA SER A 195 17.11 -7.99 -3.55
C SER A 195 16.20 -6.94 -4.18
N LEU A 196 16.52 -5.65 -4.01
CA LEU A 196 15.82 -4.55 -4.68
C LEU A 196 15.92 -4.69 -6.21
N LEU A 197 17.13 -4.91 -6.73
CA LEU A 197 17.36 -5.08 -8.16
C LEU A 197 16.59 -6.27 -8.74
N LEU A 198 16.52 -7.39 -8.01
CA LEU A 198 15.78 -8.58 -8.44
C LEU A 198 14.27 -8.32 -8.48
N ILE A 199 13.69 -7.83 -7.37
CA ILE A 199 12.25 -7.55 -7.28
C ILE A 199 11.84 -6.51 -8.33
N SER A 200 12.59 -5.41 -8.43
CA SER A 200 12.31 -4.37 -9.42
C SER A 200 12.54 -4.83 -10.84
N GLY A 201 13.65 -5.54 -11.11
CA GLY A 201 13.96 -6.02 -12.45
C GLY A 201 12.85 -6.91 -12.99
N ILE A 202 12.44 -7.93 -12.23
CA ILE A 202 11.34 -8.83 -12.61
C ILE A 202 10.04 -8.03 -12.80
N THR A 203 9.76 -7.10 -11.88
CA THR A 203 8.52 -6.31 -11.93
C THR A 203 8.44 -5.38 -13.14
N ILE A 204 9.53 -4.68 -13.42
CA ILE A 204 9.64 -3.79 -14.58
C ILE A 204 9.48 -4.60 -15.86
N LEU A 205 10.12 -5.77 -15.95
CA LEU A 205 10.06 -6.63 -17.15
C LEU A 205 8.62 -7.03 -17.50
N TYR A 206 7.87 -7.63 -16.57
CA TYR A 206 6.50 -8.06 -16.90
C TYR A 206 5.56 -6.86 -17.10
N THR A 207 5.80 -5.75 -16.41
CA THR A 207 4.96 -4.53 -16.53
C THR A 207 5.15 -3.87 -17.91
N VAL A 208 6.40 -3.74 -18.37
CA VAL A 208 6.72 -3.13 -19.68
C VAL A 208 6.25 -4.01 -20.82
N GLN A 209 6.41 -5.33 -20.71
CA GLN A 209 6.03 -6.26 -21.77
C GLN A 209 4.51 -6.40 -21.91
N GLY A 210 3.79 -6.50 -20.79
CA GLY A 210 2.38 -6.90 -20.80
C GLY A 210 1.36 -5.79 -20.51
N GLY A 211 1.81 -4.58 -20.19
CA GLY A 211 0.94 -3.43 -19.91
C GLY A 211 -0.04 -3.68 -18.76
N PHE A 212 -1.10 -2.88 -18.69
CA PHE A 212 -2.05 -2.93 -17.59
C PHE A 212 -2.78 -4.28 -17.48
N ARG A 213 -3.06 -4.95 -18.60
CA ARG A 213 -3.69 -6.28 -18.60
C ARG A 213 -2.84 -7.31 -17.85
N SER A 214 -1.52 -7.33 -18.12
CA SER A 214 -0.60 -8.21 -17.41
C SER A 214 -0.56 -7.89 -15.93
N VAL A 215 -0.50 -6.61 -15.58
CA VAL A 215 -0.44 -6.18 -14.16
C VAL A 215 -1.62 -6.76 -13.40
N VAL A 216 -2.85 -6.60 -13.90
CA VAL A 216 -4.04 -7.11 -13.20
C VAL A 216 -4.07 -8.63 -13.07
N TRP A 217 -3.62 -9.36 -14.10
CA TRP A 217 -3.56 -10.83 -14.06
C TRP A 217 -2.50 -11.33 -13.07
N VAL A 218 -1.30 -10.76 -13.11
CA VAL A 218 -0.22 -11.09 -12.18
C VAL A 218 -0.65 -10.76 -10.75
N ASP A 219 -1.24 -9.59 -10.52
CA ASP A 219 -1.76 -9.20 -9.21
C ASP A 219 -2.82 -10.18 -8.70
N SER A 220 -3.71 -10.66 -9.57
CA SER A 220 -4.75 -11.63 -9.19
C SER A 220 -4.15 -12.95 -8.71
N ILE A 221 -3.10 -13.42 -9.39
CA ILE A 221 -2.35 -14.61 -8.96
C ILE A 221 -1.63 -14.34 -7.64
N GLN A 222 -0.98 -13.19 -7.51
CA GLN A 222 -0.26 -12.79 -6.30
C GLN A 222 -1.17 -12.71 -5.08
N PHE A 223 -2.38 -12.16 -5.25
CA PHE A 223 -3.45 -12.19 -4.24
C PHE A 223 -3.70 -13.62 -3.74
N LEU A 224 -3.96 -14.55 -4.67
CA LEU A 224 -4.26 -15.93 -4.32
C LEU A 224 -3.06 -16.61 -3.62
N ILE A 225 -1.84 -16.35 -4.07
CA ILE A 225 -0.62 -16.92 -3.47
C ILE A 225 -0.47 -16.46 -2.03
N TYR A 226 -0.53 -15.16 -1.74
CA TYR A 226 -0.30 -14.71 -0.36
C TYR A 226 -1.47 -15.03 0.57
N VAL A 227 -2.71 -15.06 0.08
CA VAL A 227 -3.86 -15.50 0.89
C VAL A 227 -3.73 -16.98 1.22
N ALA A 228 -3.38 -17.82 0.23
CA ALA A 228 -3.12 -19.24 0.46
C ALA A 228 -1.94 -19.45 1.43
N GLY A 229 -0.88 -18.63 1.33
CA GLY A 229 0.22 -18.62 2.29
C GLY A 229 -0.22 -18.31 3.72
N GLY A 230 -1.04 -17.26 3.89
CA GLY A 230 -1.61 -16.93 5.20
C GLY A 230 -2.51 -18.04 5.76
N ILE A 231 -3.36 -18.64 4.92
CA ILE A 231 -4.23 -19.77 5.30
C ILE A 231 -3.39 -20.96 5.75
N PHE A 232 -2.35 -21.32 4.98
CA PHE A 232 -1.43 -22.37 5.35
C PHE A 232 -0.78 -22.08 6.71
N ALA A 233 -0.22 -20.88 6.89
CA ALA A 233 0.44 -20.49 8.13
C ALA A 233 -0.49 -20.58 9.34
N LEU A 234 -1.74 -20.13 9.19
CA LEU A 234 -2.77 -20.22 10.24
C LEU A 234 -3.01 -21.68 10.67
N PHE A 235 -3.28 -22.57 9.70
CA PHE A 235 -3.57 -23.97 10.00
C PHE A 235 -2.35 -24.73 10.50
N TYR A 236 -1.18 -24.48 9.93
CA TYR A 236 0.07 -25.11 10.33
C TYR A 236 0.44 -24.73 11.76
N LEU A 237 0.42 -23.43 12.09
CA LEU A 237 0.66 -22.95 13.45
C LEU A 237 -0.38 -23.48 14.44
N GLY A 238 -1.67 -23.48 14.06
CA GLY A 238 -2.73 -24.09 14.86
C GLY A 238 -2.47 -25.57 15.14
N SER A 239 -1.98 -26.32 14.15
CA SER A 239 -1.66 -27.74 14.31
C SER A 239 -0.49 -27.99 15.28
N ILE A 240 0.52 -27.10 15.30
CA ILE A 240 1.63 -27.17 16.26
C ILE A 240 1.10 -26.93 17.68
N LEU A 241 0.27 -25.91 17.87
CA LEU A 241 -0.31 -25.60 19.18
C LEU A 241 -1.19 -26.74 19.70
N LEU A 242 -2.04 -27.33 18.84
CA LEU A 242 -2.86 -28.50 19.20
C LEU A 242 -1.99 -29.69 19.64
N LYS A 243 -0.88 -29.96 18.92
CA LYS A 243 0.09 -31.02 19.31
C LYS A 243 0.79 -30.73 20.62
N ASN A 244 1.02 -29.45 20.94
CA ASN A 244 1.60 -29.00 22.20
C ASN A 244 0.59 -28.95 23.36
N GLY A 245 -0.62 -29.50 23.17
CA GLY A 245 -1.63 -29.64 24.22
C GLY A 245 -2.54 -28.41 24.39
N PHE A 246 -2.44 -27.40 23.52
CA PHE A 246 -3.37 -26.28 23.52
C PHE A 246 -4.62 -26.64 22.71
N ASP A 247 -5.67 -27.13 23.37
CA ASP A 247 -6.94 -27.35 22.69
C ASP A 247 -7.61 -26.02 22.26
N ALA A 248 -8.60 -26.10 21.37
CA ALA A 248 -9.28 -24.92 20.85
C ALA A 248 -10.01 -24.13 21.95
N SER A 249 -10.56 -24.82 22.96
CA SER A 249 -11.21 -24.21 24.11
C SER A 249 -10.23 -23.36 24.93
N TYR A 250 -9.05 -23.89 25.23
CA TYR A 250 -7.99 -23.21 25.95
C TYR A 250 -7.57 -21.95 25.22
N LEU A 251 -7.33 -22.04 23.90
CA LEU A 251 -6.92 -20.89 23.09
C LEU A 251 -7.98 -19.79 23.11
N ILE A 252 -9.25 -20.15 22.98
CA ILE A 252 -10.35 -19.18 22.99
C ILE A 252 -10.52 -18.53 24.37
N GLU A 253 -10.51 -19.34 25.43
CA GLU A 253 -10.68 -18.84 26.80
C GLU A 253 -9.53 -17.90 27.20
N ASN A 254 -8.29 -18.33 26.97
CA ASN A 254 -7.12 -17.52 27.33
C ASN A 254 -7.01 -16.28 26.43
N ALA A 255 -7.39 -16.35 25.16
CA ALA A 255 -7.42 -15.19 24.28
C ALA A 255 -8.43 -14.14 24.77
N ASN A 256 -9.57 -14.56 25.30
CA ASN A 256 -10.53 -13.65 25.92
C ASN A 256 -9.96 -13.05 27.22
N GLN A 257 -9.37 -13.85 28.10
CA GLN A 257 -8.79 -13.38 29.35
C GLN A 257 -7.61 -12.41 29.14
N THR A 258 -6.86 -12.58 28.05
CA THR A 258 -5.73 -11.71 27.68
C THR A 258 -6.13 -10.56 26.75
N ASN A 259 -7.44 -10.32 26.57
CA ASN A 259 -8.00 -9.29 25.68
C ASN A 259 -7.57 -9.40 24.20
N LYS A 260 -7.03 -10.55 23.77
CA LYS A 260 -6.59 -10.75 22.39
C LYS A 260 -7.72 -10.63 21.38
N PHE A 261 -8.93 -11.06 21.73
CA PHE A 261 -10.11 -10.95 20.87
C PHE A 261 -10.86 -9.62 20.97
N GLN A 262 -10.32 -8.62 21.66
CA GLN A 262 -10.92 -7.29 21.66
C GLN A 262 -10.89 -6.69 20.24
N ILE A 263 -12.07 -6.42 19.68
CA ILE A 263 -12.25 -5.83 18.33
C ILE A 263 -12.49 -4.31 18.41
N PHE A 264 -13.11 -3.83 19.48
CA PHE A 264 -13.48 -2.43 19.63
C PHE A 264 -12.77 -1.80 20.84
N GLU A 265 -12.04 -0.72 20.59
CA GLU A 265 -11.42 0.12 21.63
C GLU A 265 -12.31 1.33 21.90
N TRP A 266 -12.92 1.40 23.08
CA TRP A 266 -13.91 2.43 23.44
C TRP A 266 -13.40 3.45 24.46
N THR A 267 -12.23 3.24 25.03
CA THR A 267 -11.79 3.94 26.23
C THR A 267 -10.61 4.86 25.98
N ASP A 268 -9.61 4.41 25.22
CA ASP A 268 -8.42 5.19 24.95
C ASP A 268 -8.56 6.02 23.67
N PHE A 269 -8.97 7.28 23.80
CA PHE A 269 -9.05 8.23 22.68
C PHE A 269 -7.70 8.50 22.00
N SER A 270 -6.58 8.26 22.68
CA SER A 270 -5.23 8.44 22.11
C SER A 270 -4.82 7.28 21.21
N SER A 271 -5.49 6.14 21.32
CA SER A 271 -5.25 4.97 20.47
C SER A 271 -5.56 5.27 19.01
N ALA A 272 -4.64 4.87 18.12
CA ALA A 272 -4.87 4.91 16.68
C ALA A 272 -6.03 4.01 16.23
N TYR A 273 -6.48 3.09 17.09
CA TYR A 273 -7.55 2.13 16.83
C TYR A 273 -8.80 2.39 17.68
N PHE A 274 -8.89 3.56 18.34
CA PHE A 274 -10.12 4.00 19.01
C PHE A 274 -11.31 3.94 18.06
N PHE A 275 -12.36 3.18 18.41
CA PHE A 275 -13.33 2.67 17.45
C PHE A 275 -13.96 3.75 16.54
N PRO A 276 -14.50 4.87 17.07
CA PRO A 276 -15.07 5.92 16.22
C PRO A 276 -14.05 6.58 15.27
N THR A 277 -12.84 6.88 15.73
CA THR A 277 -11.83 7.55 14.91
C THR A 277 -11.15 6.59 13.95
N ALA A 278 -11.04 5.30 14.29
CA ALA A 278 -10.55 4.25 13.41
C ALA A 278 -11.50 4.02 12.22
N ILE A 279 -12.81 3.97 12.47
CA ILE A 279 -13.82 3.86 11.39
C ILE A 279 -13.76 5.08 10.47
N LEU A 280 -13.79 6.28 11.06
CA LEU A 280 -13.73 7.53 10.29
C LEU A 280 -12.42 7.66 9.50
N GLY A 281 -11.30 7.34 10.13
CA GLY A 281 -9.98 7.32 9.51
C GLY A 281 -9.93 6.32 8.36
N GLY A 282 -10.49 5.12 8.53
CA GLY A 282 -10.58 4.11 7.48
C GLY A 282 -11.40 4.58 6.28
N ILE A 283 -12.54 5.24 6.54
CA ILE A 283 -13.36 5.84 5.48
C ILE A 283 -12.55 6.89 4.71
N LEU A 284 -11.95 7.86 5.40
CA LEU A 284 -11.24 8.97 4.76
C LEU A 284 -9.99 8.51 4.01
N LEU A 285 -9.22 7.56 4.57
CA LEU A 285 -8.09 6.94 3.89
C LEU A 285 -8.54 6.25 2.61
N THR A 286 -9.66 5.54 2.65
CA THR A 286 -10.22 4.85 1.48
C THR A 286 -10.74 5.83 0.43
N LEU A 287 -11.35 6.94 0.83
CA LEU A 287 -11.70 8.01 -0.13
C LEU A 287 -10.45 8.55 -0.83
N GLY A 288 -9.34 8.70 -0.10
CA GLY A 288 -8.05 9.09 -0.66
C GLY A 288 -7.49 8.08 -1.64
N THR A 289 -7.31 6.84 -1.19
CA THR A 289 -6.63 5.80 -1.97
C THR A 289 -7.52 5.21 -3.06
N HIS A 290 -8.78 4.89 -2.78
CA HIS A 290 -9.65 4.22 -3.74
C HIS A 290 -10.58 5.18 -4.49
N GLY A 291 -10.86 6.34 -3.89
CA GLY A 291 -11.72 7.35 -4.50
C GLY A 291 -10.98 8.22 -5.51
N VAL A 292 -9.80 8.75 -5.17
CA VAL A 292 -9.17 9.84 -5.95
C VAL A 292 -7.73 9.56 -6.40
N ASP A 293 -7.15 8.44 -6.00
CA ASP A 293 -5.81 8.05 -6.45
C ASP A 293 -5.86 7.34 -7.81
N GLN A 294 -5.03 7.79 -8.74
CA GLN A 294 -5.01 7.23 -10.08
C GLN A 294 -4.75 5.72 -10.10
N MET A 295 -3.93 5.20 -9.20
CA MET A 295 -3.55 3.78 -9.18
C MET A 295 -4.75 2.85 -8.99
N PHE A 296 -5.68 3.23 -8.12
CA PHE A 296 -6.88 2.44 -7.83
C PHE A 296 -8.05 2.82 -8.74
N VAL A 297 -8.19 4.12 -9.06
CA VAL A 297 -9.24 4.57 -9.99
C VAL A 297 -9.03 3.99 -11.39
N GLN A 298 -7.79 3.83 -11.84
CA GLN A 298 -7.48 3.20 -13.12
C GLN A 298 -8.03 1.76 -13.21
N ARG A 299 -8.01 1.01 -12.11
CA ARG A 299 -8.56 -0.37 -12.06
C ARG A 299 -10.05 -0.40 -12.27
N ILE A 300 -10.79 0.45 -11.57
CA ILE A 300 -12.23 0.51 -11.78
C ILE A 300 -12.58 1.02 -13.18
N LEU A 301 -11.80 1.96 -13.76
CA LEU A 301 -12.00 2.44 -15.14
C LEU A 301 -11.76 1.37 -16.21
N ALA A 302 -11.06 0.29 -15.87
CA ALA A 302 -10.84 -0.87 -16.73
C ALA A 302 -11.98 -1.91 -16.68
N CYS A 303 -13.02 -1.69 -15.86
CA CYS A 303 -14.24 -2.51 -15.91
C CYS A 303 -15.11 -2.16 -17.13
N ARG A 304 -15.86 -3.15 -17.62
CA ARG A 304 -16.78 -3.02 -18.77
C ARG A 304 -17.94 -2.05 -18.51
N SER A 305 -18.43 -2.02 -17.28
CA SER A 305 -19.61 -1.24 -16.90
C SER A 305 -19.41 -0.57 -15.54
N GLU A 306 -20.18 0.49 -15.28
CA GLU A 306 -20.22 1.15 -13.97
C GLU A 306 -20.60 0.16 -12.86
N SER A 307 -21.56 -0.73 -13.11
CA SER A 307 -21.97 -1.76 -12.15
C SER A 307 -20.82 -2.72 -11.82
N ASP A 308 -20.04 -3.13 -12.82
CA ASP A 308 -18.87 -3.98 -12.60
C ASP A 308 -17.77 -3.25 -11.81
N ALA A 309 -17.55 -1.97 -12.08
CA ALA A 309 -16.66 -1.14 -11.28
C ALA A 309 -17.10 -1.01 -9.82
N GLN A 310 -18.41 -0.84 -9.57
CA GLN A 310 -18.98 -0.83 -8.23
C GLN A 310 -18.82 -2.18 -7.51
N LYS A 311 -19.06 -3.29 -8.20
CA LYS A 311 -18.81 -4.64 -7.66
C LYS A 311 -17.34 -4.84 -7.35
N ALA A 312 -16.44 -4.44 -8.24
CA ALA A 312 -15.00 -4.56 -8.04
C ALA A 312 -14.54 -3.79 -6.79
N MET A 313 -15.03 -2.55 -6.65
CA MET A 313 -14.73 -1.71 -5.50
C MET A 313 -15.30 -2.28 -4.20
N ILE A 314 -16.58 -2.66 -4.14
CA ILE A 314 -17.17 -3.15 -2.89
C ILE A 314 -16.58 -4.51 -2.48
N SER A 315 -16.43 -5.43 -3.43
CA SER A 315 -15.89 -6.77 -3.14
C SER A 315 -14.41 -6.73 -2.74
N SER A 316 -13.60 -5.82 -3.29
CA SER A 316 -12.22 -5.64 -2.80
C SER A 316 -12.18 -5.22 -1.33
N GLY A 317 -13.14 -4.41 -0.86
CA GLY A 317 -13.30 -4.09 0.56
C GLY A 317 -13.59 -5.32 1.42
N ILE A 318 -14.49 -6.18 0.96
CA ILE A 318 -14.84 -7.42 1.66
C ILE A 318 -13.63 -8.36 1.71
N PHE A 319 -12.92 -8.54 0.59
CA PHE A 319 -11.74 -9.40 0.53
C PHE A 319 -10.61 -8.91 1.45
N VAL A 320 -10.29 -7.61 1.47
CA VAL A 320 -9.25 -7.10 2.36
C VAL A 320 -9.64 -7.20 3.84
N PHE A 321 -10.93 -7.07 4.17
CA PHE A 321 -11.41 -7.26 5.54
C PHE A 321 -11.15 -8.69 6.03
N PHE A 322 -11.54 -9.71 5.24
CA PHE A 322 -11.28 -11.10 5.59
C PHE A 322 -9.79 -11.45 5.59
N GLN A 323 -8.99 -10.82 4.73
CA GLN A 323 -7.53 -10.93 4.78
C GLN A 323 -6.96 -10.40 6.11
N PHE A 324 -7.45 -9.27 6.63
CA PHE A 324 -7.02 -8.79 7.95
C PHE A 324 -7.44 -9.74 9.08
N VAL A 325 -8.65 -10.30 9.01
CA VAL A 325 -9.07 -11.34 9.97
C VAL A 325 -8.09 -12.52 9.95
N LEU A 326 -7.72 -12.99 8.76
CA LEU A 326 -6.74 -14.07 8.58
C LEU A 326 -5.38 -13.72 9.23
N PHE A 327 -4.80 -12.57 8.88
CA PHE A 327 -3.47 -12.18 9.38
C PHE A 327 -3.47 -11.91 10.89
N LEU A 328 -4.51 -11.27 11.41
CA LEU A 328 -4.61 -11.04 12.85
C LEU A 328 -4.80 -12.35 13.63
N SER A 329 -5.52 -13.32 13.06
CA SER A 329 -5.67 -14.65 13.66
C SER A 329 -4.31 -15.37 13.78
N ILE A 330 -3.45 -15.27 12.76
CA ILE A 330 -2.07 -15.79 12.83
C ILE A 330 -1.33 -15.14 14.01
N GLY A 331 -1.45 -13.82 14.18
CA GLY A 331 -0.80 -13.11 15.27
C GLY A 331 -1.26 -13.52 16.66
N VAL A 332 -2.55 -13.80 16.85
CA VAL A 332 -3.07 -14.35 18.11
C VAL A 332 -2.45 -15.72 18.38
N LEU A 333 -2.35 -16.60 17.38
CA LEU A 333 -1.70 -17.90 17.56
C LEU A 333 -0.20 -17.76 17.86
N LEU A 334 0.49 -16.82 17.21
CA LEU A 334 1.91 -16.55 17.48
C LEU A 334 2.14 -16.14 18.93
N TYR A 335 1.18 -15.43 19.54
CA TYR A 335 1.27 -15.01 20.95
C TYR A 335 1.31 -16.22 21.88
N PHE A 336 0.46 -17.22 21.63
CA PHE A 336 0.47 -18.47 22.40
C PHE A 336 1.68 -19.35 22.09
N TYR A 337 2.20 -19.27 20.87
CA TYR A 337 3.37 -20.02 20.43
C TYR A 337 4.65 -19.54 21.11
N TYR A 338 5.01 -18.26 20.95
CA TYR A 338 6.27 -17.73 21.44
C TYR A 338 6.24 -17.30 22.92
N LYS A 339 5.10 -16.78 23.40
CA LYS A 339 4.94 -16.26 24.77
C LYS A 339 6.02 -15.24 25.20
N ASP A 340 6.66 -14.56 24.23
CA ASP A 340 7.80 -13.69 24.48
C ASP A 340 7.54 -12.26 23.95
N PRO A 341 7.15 -11.32 24.81
CA PRO A 341 6.84 -9.95 24.38
C PRO A 341 8.08 -9.19 23.89
N SER A 342 9.30 -9.72 24.05
CA SER A 342 10.53 -9.08 23.58
C SER A 342 10.76 -9.24 22.07
N ILE A 343 10.10 -10.22 21.42
CA ILE A 343 10.20 -10.41 19.97
C ILE A 343 9.56 -9.20 19.27
N PRO A 344 10.29 -8.48 18.40
CA PRO A 344 9.74 -7.34 17.68
C PRO A 344 8.52 -7.76 16.85
N LYS A 345 7.41 -7.02 17.00
CA LYS A 345 6.14 -7.30 16.32
C LYS A 345 6.30 -7.47 14.81
N ASP A 346 7.14 -6.67 14.16
CA ASP A 346 7.33 -6.71 12.70
C ASP A 346 8.23 -7.88 12.24
N LYS A 347 8.82 -8.63 13.17
CA LYS A 347 9.70 -9.77 12.90
C LYS A 347 9.10 -11.11 13.32
N VAL A 348 8.10 -11.14 14.21
CA VAL A 348 7.58 -12.39 14.80
C VAL A 348 7.04 -13.35 13.75
N PHE A 349 6.36 -12.86 12.71
CA PHE A 349 5.84 -13.73 11.66
C PHE A 349 6.95 -14.25 10.74
N SER A 350 7.90 -13.40 10.35
CA SER A 350 9.09 -13.82 9.61
C SER A 350 9.91 -14.86 10.39
N LYS A 351 10.01 -14.70 11.72
CA LYS A 351 10.65 -15.66 12.61
C LYS A 351 10.01 -17.03 12.52
N PHE A 352 8.69 -17.08 12.68
CA PHE A 352 7.94 -18.33 12.55
C PHE A 352 8.12 -18.99 11.17
N ILE A 353 8.05 -18.21 10.08
CA ILE A 353 8.22 -18.72 8.72
C ILE A 353 9.59 -19.39 8.55
N LEU A 354 10.63 -18.86 9.17
CA LEU A 354 12.00 -19.31 8.94
C LEU A 354 12.46 -20.42 9.88
N GLU A 355 11.96 -20.43 11.11
CA GLU A 355 12.34 -21.42 12.12
C GLU A 355 11.45 -22.67 12.07
N GLU A 356 10.16 -22.52 11.80
CA GLU A 356 9.18 -23.59 12.07
C GLU A 356 8.55 -24.20 10.82
N VAL A 357 8.52 -23.46 9.71
CA VAL A 357 7.89 -23.94 8.48
C VAL A 357 8.84 -24.87 7.74
N PRO A 358 8.41 -26.10 7.39
CA PRO A 358 9.25 -27.05 6.70
C PRO A 358 9.31 -26.75 5.21
N SER A 359 10.45 -27.12 4.61
CA SER A 359 10.58 -27.22 3.16
C SER A 359 9.57 -28.24 2.58
N PRO A 360 8.93 -27.99 1.43
CA PRO A 360 9.11 -26.86 0.51
C PRO A 360 8.17 -25.66 0.75
N ILE A 361 7.45 -25.65 1.88
CA ILE A 361 6.41 -24.64 2.12
C ILE A 361 7.02 -23.29 2.51
N THR A 362 8.23 -23.30 3.09
CA THR A 362 9.01 -22.08 3.31
C THR A 362 9.13 -21.30 2.01
N GLY A 363 9.59 -21.92 0.92
CA GLY A 363 9.69 -21.31 -0.41
C GLY A 363 8.37 -20.76 -0.94
N PHE A 364 7.24 -21.41 -0.64
CA PHE A 364 5.91 -20.90 -0.99
C PHE A 364 5.52 -19.64 -0.19
N LEU A 365 5.81 -19.60 1.12
CA LEU A 365 5.59 -18.39 1.93
C LEU A 365 6.54 -17.26 1.54
N LEU A 366 7.75 -17.57 1.08
CA LEU A 366 8.66 -16.57 0.51
C LEU A 366 8.12 -16.03 -0.82
N ALA A 367 7.52 -16.89 -1.66
CA ALA A 367 6.82 -16.45 -2.86
C ALA A 367 5.62 -15.54 -2.53
N ALA A 368 4.88 -15.81 -1.45
CA ALA A 368 3.82 -14.93 -0.94
C ALA A 368 4.34 -13.55 -0.51
N ILE A 369 5.48 -13.50 0.18
CA ILE A 369 6.16 -12.26 0.54
C ILE A 369 6.53 -11.46 -0.72
N LEU A 370 7.16 -12.10 -1.70
CA LEU A 370 7.50 -11.48 -2.99
C LEU A 370 6.27 -11.00 -3.77
N ALA A 371 5.21 -11.81 -3.80
CA ALA A 371 3.94 -11.51 -4.45
C ALA A 371 3.33 -10.21 -3.94
N SER A 372 3.33 -10.00 -2.63
CA SER A 372 2.84 -8.76 -2.02
C SER A 372 3.72 -7.52 -2.28
N ALA A 373 5.03 -7.68 -2.56
CA ALA A 373 5.90 -6.56 -2.91
C ALA A 373 5.68 -6.07 -4.35
N MET A 374 5.56 -7.01 -5.28
CA MET A 374 5.65 -6.77 -6.72
C MET A 374 4.40 -6.09 -7.30
N SER A 375 3.20 -6.41 -6.80
CA SER A 375 1.91 -5.84 -7.24
C SER A 375 1.85 -4.31 -7.12
N THR A 376 2.41 -3.81 -6.03
CA THR A 376 2.46 -2.38 -5.73
C THR A 376 3.32 -1.65 -6.76
N LEU A 377 4.52 -2.17 -7.03
CA LEU A 377 5.49 -1.51 -7.90
C LEU A 377 5.01 -1.46 -9.35
N SER A 378 4.44 -2.55 -9.87
CA SER A 378 3.87 -2.56 -11.22
C SER A 378 2.72 -1.56 -11.40
N SER A 379 1.89 -1.41 -10.36
CA SER A 379 0.81 -0.43 -10.30
C SER A 379 1.29 1.02 -10.34
N SER A 380 2.35 1.33 -9.59
CA SER A 380 2.99 2.65 -9.61
C SER A 380 3.60 2.95 -10.96
N ILE A 381 4.31 1.99 -11.57
CA ILE A 381 4.87 2.13 -12.91
C ILE A 381 3.77 2.48 -13.92
N ASN A 382 2.66 1.73 -13.89
CA ASN A 382 1.59 1.88 -14.86
C ASN A 382 0.86 3.22 -14.69
N SER A 383 0.50 3.60 -13.46
CA SER A 383 -0.21 4.85 -13.18
C SER A 383 0.65 6.10 -13.41
N LEU A 384 1.95 6.06 -13.08
CA LEU A 384 2.89 7.14 -13.41
C LEU A 384 3.07 7.32 -14.92
N SER A 385 3.13 6.20 -15.65
CA SER A 385 3.22 6.22 -17.12
C SER A 385 1.97 6.81 -17.76
N LEU A 386 0.80 6.36 -17.29
CA LEU A 386 -0.49 6.82 -17.77
C LEU A 386 -0.67 8.32 -17.55
N THR A 387 -0.46 8.81 -16.32
CA THR A 387 -0.59 10.24 -16.01
C THR A 387 0.42 11.10 -16.77
N THR A 388 1.63 10.60 -17.01
CA THR A 388 2.61 11.31 -17.84
C THR A 388 2.14 11.45 -19.28
N LYS A 389 1.52 10.41 -19.85
CA LYS A 389 1.03 10.45 -21.22
C LYS A 389 -0.25 11.28 -21.36
N VAL A 390 -1.23 11.05 -20.49
CA VAL A 390 -2.58 11.64 -20.58
C VAL A 390 -2.65 13.03 -19.96
N ASP A 391 -2.18 13.20 -18.72
CA ASP A 391 -2.34 14.48 -18.01
C ASP A 391 -1.28 15.51 -18.43
N LEU A 392 -0.05 15.06 -18.67
CA LEU A 392 1.04 15.94 -19.11
C LEU A 392 1.16 16.04 -20.64
N LYS A 393 0.38 15.26 -21.39
CA LYS A 393 0.38 15.22 -22.87
C LYS A 393 1.75 14.94 -23.50
N ILE A 394 2.55 14.09 -22.87
CA ILE A 394 3.84 13.67 -23.41
C ILE A 394 3.63 12.44 -24.30
N GLU A 395 3.33 12.68 -25.57
CA GLU A 395 2.96 11.63 -26.54
C GLU A 395 4.15 11.05 -27.32
N GLN A 396 5.30 11.75 -27.30
CA GLN A 396 6.50 11.40 -28.06
C GLN A 396 7.14 10.04 -27.68
N PHE A 397 6.80 9.50 -26.51
CA PHE A 397 7.32 8.23 -26.02
C PHE A 397 6.26 7.12 -26.06
N GLY A 398 6.68 5.92 -26.47
CA GLY A 398 5.87 4.72 -26.39
C GLY A 398 5.47 4.40 -24.94
N SER A 399 4.30 3.78 -24.74
CA SER A 399 3.79 3.48 -23.40
C SER A 399 4.73 2.56 -22.61
N GLY A 400 5.33 1.56 -23.27
CA GLY A 400 6.36 0.70 -22.68
C GLY A 400 7.63 1.45 -22.30
N THR A 401 8.06 2.44 -23.08
CA THR A 401 9.22 3.28 -22.76
C THR A 401 8.96 4.14 -21.53
N LEU A 402 7.76 4.71 -21.39
CA LEU A 402 7.37 5.44 -20.19
C LEU A 402 7.32 4.50 -18.96
N SER A 403 6.82 3.28 -19.14
CA SER A 403 6.83 2.26 -18.07
C SER A 403 8.24 1.88 -17.64
N LEU A 404 9.17 1.73 -18.58
CA LEU A 404 10.57 1.49 -18.26
C LEU A 404 11.18 2.68 -17.51
N PHE A 405 10.95 3.91 -18.01
CA PHE A 405 11.44 5.13 -17.37
C PHE A 405 10.96 5.24 -15.92
N TRP A 406 9.66 5.10 -15.67
CA TRP A 406 9.11 5.16 -14.31
C TRP A 406 9.54 3.99 -13.43
N GLY A 407 9.72 2.81 -14.00
CA GLY A 407 10.32 1.67 -13.30
C GLY A 407 11.72 1.98 -12.77
N MET A 408 12.57 2.56 -13.62
CA MET A 408 13.92 2.97 -13.22
C MET A 408 13.91 4.10 -12.18
N ILE A 409 13.02 5.09 -12.32
CA ILE A 409 12.88 6.17 -11.33
C ILE A 409 12.42 5.62 -9.98
N LEU A 410 11.48 4.67 -9.95
CA LEU A 410 11.03 4.04 -8.72
C LEU A 410 12.13 3.20 -8.07
N LEU A 411 12.88 2.43 -8.87
CA LEU A 411 14.06 1.72 -8.38
C LEU A 411 15.08 2.68 -7.75
N LEU A 412 15.42 3.78 -8.43
CA LEU A 412 16.32 4.80 -7.87
C LEU A 412 15.75 5.45 -6.60
N SER A 413 14.45 5.74 -6.57
CA SER A 413 13.79 6.32 -5.39
C SER A 413 13.82 5.37 -4.18
N SER A 414 13.82 4.05 -4.42
CA SER A 414 13.90 3.04 -3.37
C SER A 414 15.26 2.97 -2.69
N LEU A 415 16.30 3.56 -3.29
CA LEU A 415 17.63 3.67 -2.68
C LEU A 415 17.73 4.90 -1.76
N LEU A 416 16.80 5.85 -1.84
CA LEU A 416 16.83 7.07 -1.01
C LEU A 416 16.91 6.77 0.51
N PRO A 417 16.17 5.79 1.07
CA PRO A 417 16.27 5.44 2.48
C PRO A 417 17.67 5.01 2.94
N LEU A 418 18.54 4.51 2.06
CA LEU A 418 19.93 4.17 2.39
C LEU A 418 20.76 5.41 2.74
N PHE A 419 20.42 6.56 2.17
CA PHE A 419 21.12 7.83 2.37
C PHE A 419 20.46 8.71 3.43
N LEU A 420 19.22 8.39 3.81
CA LEU A 420 18.53 9.07 4.88
C LEU A 420 18.87 8.34 6.19
N THR A 421 19.40 9.06 7.17
CA THR A 421 19.42 8.56 8.54
C THR A 421 17.98 8.45 9.02
N THR A 422 17.36 7.30 8.81
CA THR A 422 16.03 7.01 9.35
C THR A 422 16.19 6.98 10.86
N GLY A 423 15.90 8.11 11.52
CA GLY A 423 15.81 8.18 12.96
C GLY A 423 14.69 7.28 13.50
N LYS A 424 14.34 7.42 14.77
CA LYS A 424 13.40 6.59 15.54
C LYS A 424 12.04 6.22 14.90
N LYS A 425 11.63 6.86 13.79
CA LYS A 425 10.37 6.55 13.09
C LYS A 425 10.62 5.49 12.02
N GLY A 426 9.91 4.37 12.10
CA GLY A 426 10.04 3.27 11.13
C GLY A 426 9.75 3.72 9.69
N LEU A 427 10.39 3.07 8.72
CA LEU A 427 10.23 3.32 7.26
C LEU A 427 8.75 3.35 6.83
N VAL A 428 7.94 2.53 7.47
CA VAL A 428 6.48 2.45 7.29
C VAL A 428 5.79 3.77 7.55
N GLU A 429 6.03 4.33 8.73
CA GLU A 429 5.41 5.57 9.18
C GLU A 429 5.88 6.72 8.31
N LEU A 430 7.13 6.68 7.85
CA LEU A 430 7.65 7.65 6.89
C LEU A 430 6.85 7.60 5.58
N GLY A 431 6.65 6.42 4.99
CA GLY A 431 5.84 6.24 3.77
C GLY A 431 4.40 6.70 3.93
N LEU A 432 3.73 6.31 5.03
CA LEU A 432 2.37 6.73 5.35
C LEU A 432 2.28 8.25 5.59
N SER A 433 3.27 8.84 6.25
CA SER A 433 3.34 10.29 6.49
C SER A 433 3.47 11.06 5.18
N ILE A 434 4.35 10.61 4.27
CA ILE A 434 4.52 11.21 2.93
C ILE A 434 3.17 11.26 2.21
N SER A 435 2.44 10.14 2.18
CA SER A 435 1.12 10.08 1.55
C SER A 435 0.10 10.99 2.23
N SER A 436 0.16 11.11 3.55
CA SER A 436 -0.84 11.87 4.32
C SER A 436 -0.73 13.38 4.09
N TYR A 437 0.46 13.90 3.76
CA TYR A 437 0.63 15.32 3.42
C TYR A 437 -0.04 15.72 2.09
N THR A 438 -0.11 14.81 1.13
CA THR A 438 -0.52 15.13 -0.24
C THR A 438 -1.93 14.67 -0.58
N VAL A 439 -2.45 13.64 0.09
CA VAL A 439 -3.78 13.08 -0.19
C VAL A 439 -4.92 14.02 0.21
N GLY A 440 -4.78 14.75 1.33
CA GLY A 440 -5.79 15.69 1.83
C GLY A 440 -6.30 16.70 0.79
N PRO A 441 -5.44 17.48 0.11
CA PRO A 441 -5.86 18.42 -0.93
C PRO A 441 -6.44 17.78 -2.20
N ILE A 442 -6.11 16.52 -2.48
CA ILE A 442 -6.72 15.81 -3.60
C ILE A 442 -8.16 15.45 -3.23
N ILE A 443 -8.37 14.85 -2.05
CA ILE A 443 -9.71 14.53 -1.53
C ILE A 443 -10.59 15.78 -1.49
N SER A 444 -10.07 16.89 -0.96
CA SER A 444 -10.84 18.13 -0.79
C SER A 444 -11.43 18.65 -2.10
N ILE A 445 -10.66 18.59 -3.20
CA ILE A 445 -11.09 19.02 -4.53
C ILE A 445 -12.20 18.13 -5.06
N PHE A 446 -12.04 16.81 -5.02
CA PHE A 446 -13.10 15.90 -5.48
C PHE A 446 -14.37 15.97 -4.62
N LEU A 447 -14.23 16.10 -3.29
CA LEU A 447 -15.37 16.29 -2.40
C LEU A 447 -16.08 17.63 -2.65
N SER A 448 -15.34 18.69 -2.98
CA SER A 448 -15.94 19.96 -3.40
C SER A 448 -16.69 19.87 -4.73
N GLY A 449 -16.46 18.80 -5.50
CA GLY A 449 -17.27 18.36 -6.64
C GLY A 449 -18.66 17.83 -6.29
N ARG A 450 -18.91 17.49 -5.01
CA ARG A 450 -20.07 16.68 -4.60
C ARG A 450 -20.82 17.21 -3.39
N ILE A 451 -20.14 17.86 -2.47
CA ILE A 451 -20.74 18.38 -1.24
C ILE A 451 -21.09 19.86 -1.46
N GLN A 452 -22.38 20.19 -1.33
CA GLN A 452 -22.91 21.51 -1.64
C GLN A 452 -22.20 22.64 -0.90
N SER A 453 -21.90 22.45 0.39
CA SER A 453 -21.21 23.44 1.22
C SER A 453 -19.81 23.79 0.71
N PHE A 454 -19.20 22.96 -0.14
CA PHE A 454 -17.86 23.17 -0.69
C PHE A 454 -17.87 23.55 -2.18
N TYR A 455 -19.04 23.70 -2.82
CA TYR A 455 -19.15 24.10 -4.23
C TYR A 455 -18.53 25.46 -4.55
N TYR A 456 -18.27 26.31 -3.55
CA TYR A 456 -17.54 27.55 -3.75
C TYR A 456 -16.15 27.32 -4.36
N MET A 457 -15.52 26.16 -4.12
CA MET A 457 -14.21 25.84 -4.72
C MET A 457 -14.27 25.82 -6.25
N GLN A 458 -15.40 25.43 -6.84
CA GLN A 458 -15.57 25.42 -8.30
C GLN A 458 -15.72 26.83 -8.89
N LYS A 459 -15.92 27.86 -8.06
CA LYS A 459 -15.97 29.27 -8.49
C LYS A 459 -14.56 29.89 -8.57
N LEU A 460 -13.54 29.20 -8.07
CA LEU A 460 -12.16 29.66 -8.18
C LEU A 460 -11.70 29.57 -9.64
N LYS A 461 -10.97 30.60 -10.08
CA LYS A 461 -10.17 30.50 -11.29
C LYS A 461 -9.09 29.43 -11.09
N ASP A 462 -8.72 28.79 -12.19
CA ASP A 462 -7.74 27.69 -12.23
C ASP A 462 -6.47 27.97 -11.42
N SER A 463 -5.88 29.16 -11.58
CA SER A 463 -4.67 29.55 -10.86
C SER A 463 -4.85 29.58 -9.33
N PHE A 464 -6.00 30.05 -8.84
CA PHE A 464 -6.30 30.11 -7.42
C PHE A 464 -6.63 28.72 -6.85
N ALA A 465 -7.37 27.89 -7.60
CA ALA A 465 -7.61 26.50 -7.22
C ALA A 465 -6.28 25.73 -7.12
N SER A 466 -5.42 25.85 -8.14
CA SER A 466 -4.07 25.28 -8.14
C SER A 466 -3.22 25.76 -6.98
N LEU A 467 -3.32 27.04 -6.60
CA LEU A 467 -2.57 27.59 -5.46
C LEU A 467 -3.03 26.96 -4.13
N ALA A 468 -4.34 26.82 -3.91
CA ALA A 468 -4.87 26.13 -2.72
C ALA A 468 -4.36 24.68 -2.65
N ILE A 469 -4.43 23.96 -3.77
CA ILE A 469 -3.97 22.57 -3.87
C ILE A 469 -2.47 22.47 -3.60
N GLY A 470 -1.66 23.35 -4.19
CA GLY A 470 -0.20 23.32 -4.07
C GLY A 470 0.34 23.75 -2.70
N LEU A 471 -0.33 24.67 -2.01
CA LEU A 471 0.10 25.15 -0.68
C LEU A 471 -0.31 24.19 0.45
N THR A 472 -1.41 23.46 0.28
CA THR A 472 -1.94 22.59 1.34
C THR A 472 -0.93 21.53 1.84
N PRO A 473 -0.18 20.81 0.98
CA PRO A 473 0.81 19.83 1.46
C PRO A 473 1.91 20.46 2.30
N ILE A 474 2.35 21.67 1.96
CA ILE A 474 3.37 22.41 2.70
C ILE A 474 2.85 22.76 4.10
N LEU A 475 1.62 23.29 4.19
CA LEU A 475 1.00 23.62 5.47
C LEU A 475 0.74 22.38 6.33
N THR A 476 0.30 21.29 5.71
CA THR A 476 0.08 20.00 6.39
C THR A 476 1.40 19.43 6.92
N LEU A 477 2.49 19.57 6.16
CA LEU A 477 3.84 19.18 6.60
C LEU A 477 4.34 20.03 7.77
N ILE A 478 4.18 21.36 7.70
CA ILE A 478 4.56 22.26 8.80
C ILE A 478 3.77 21.91 10.06
N PHE A 479 2.45 21.73 9.93
CA PHE A 479 1.59 21.33 11.05
C PHE A 479 2.01 19.98 11.64
N GLY A 480 2.24 18.96 10.80
CA GLY A 480 2.66 17.64 11.25
C GLY A 480 4.03 17.65 11.96
N LYS A 481 4.98 18.44 11.46
CA LYS A 481 6.29 18.60 12.10
C LYS A 481 6.22 19.38 13.40
N TRP A 482 5.39 20.40 13.48
CA TRP A 482 5.24 21.25 14.67
C TRP A 482 4.49 20.54 15.81
N THR A 483 3.42 19.81 15.48
CA THR A 483 2.57 19.14 16.48
C THR A 483 3.01 17.71 16.80
N GLY A 484 3.79 17.07 15.94
CA GLY A 484 4.08 15.64 16.06
C GLY A 484 2.86 14.74 15.80
N SER A 485 1.79 15.27 15.19
CA SER A 485 0.54 14.55 14.95
C SER A 485 0.75 13.26 14.14
N SER A 486 -0.07 12.25 14.43
CA SER A 486 -0.12 11.00 13.68
C SER A 486 -0.59 11.24 12.24
N PHE A 487 -0.16 10.35 11.33
CA PHE A 487 -0.52 10.42 9.91
C PHE A 487 -2.04 10.42 9.67
N THR A 488 -2.81 9.78 10.56
CA THR A 488 -4.28 9.72 10.48
C THR A 488 -4.95 11.09 10.66
N LEU A 489 -4.35 12.00 11.42
CA LEU A 489 -4.88 13.36 11.63
C LEU A 489 -4.46 14.34 10.53
N LEU A 490 -3.36 14.05 9.83
CA LEU A 490 -2.85 14.91 8.76
C LEU A 490 -3.78 14.96 7.55
N VAL A 491 -4.45 13.86 7.21
CA VAL A 491 -5.38 13.84 6.06
C VAL A 491 -6.61 14.74 6.30
N PRO A 492 -7.37 14.59 7.41
CA PRO A 492 -8.45 15.53 7.74
C PRO A 492 -7.98 16.98 7.83
N PHE A 493 -6.81 17.22 8.45
CA PHE A 493 -6.22 18.55 8.52
C PHE A 493 -5.93 19.12 7.13
N GLY A 494 -5.36 18.33 6.22
CA GLY A 494 -5.09 18.75 4.85
C GLY A 494 -6.38 19.05 4.08
N ILE A 495 -7.44 18.26 4.27
CA ILE A 495 -8.75 18.51 3.67
C ILE A 495 -9.29 19.88 4.13
N GLY A 496 -9.36 20.09 5.45
CA GLY A 496 -9.84 21.34 6.04
C GLY A 496 -9.00 22.55 5.62
N THR A 497 -7.68 22.40 5.63
CA THR A 497 -6.74 23.45 5.19
C THR A 497 -6.98 23.85 3.74
N CYS A 498 -7.15 22.87 2.83
CA CYS A 498 -7.39 23.17 1.43
C CYS A 498 -8.70 23.93 1.19
N TRP A 499 -9.76 23.55 1.92
CA TRP A 499 -11.04 24.26 1.86
C TRP A 499 -10.90 25.70 2.40
N LEU A 500 -10.27 25.90 3.56
CA LEU A 500 -10.04 27.22 4.14
C LEU A 500 -9.22 28.13 3.23
N LEU A 501 -8.16 27.60 2.61
CA LEU A 501 -7.38 28.31 1.59
C LEU A 501 -8.27 28.66 0.38
N GLY A 502 -9.03 27.69 -0.12
CA GLY A 502 -9.96 27.89 -1.21
C GLY A 502 -10.97 29.02 -0.95
N PHE A 503 -11.54 29.05 0.25
CA PHE A 503 -12.48 30.10 0.66
C PHE A 503 -11.79 31.47 0.70
N SER A 504 -10.60 31.54 1.32
CA SER A 504 -9.83 32.79 1.43
C SER A 504 -9.42 33.33 0.06
N LEU A 505 -8.96 32.45 -0.83
CA LEU A 505 -8.58 32.79 -2.20
C LEU A 505 -9.78 33.25 -3.03
N LEU A 506 -10.97 32.69 -2.79
CA LEU A 506 -12.19 33.15 -3.46
C LEU A 506 -12.54 34.59 -3.06
N GLN A 507 -12.39 34.95 -1.79
CA GLN A 507 -12.59 36.33 -1.34
C GLN A 507 -11.60 37.30 -2.00
N ILE A 508 -10.32 36.91 -2.10
CA ILE A 508 -9.29 37.69 -2.79
C ILE A 508 -9.63 37.83 -4.27
N GLN A 509 -10.00 36.74 -4.93
CA GLN A 509 -10.42 36.75 -6.34
C GLN A 509 -11.59 37.71 -6.57
N ASN A 510 -12.61 37.68 -5.71
CA ASN A 510 -13.78 38.56 -5.81
C ASN A 510 -13.39 40.03 -5.66
N ARG A 511 -12.49 40.38 -4.72
CA ARG A 511 -11.98 41.75 -4.56
C ARG A 511 -11.17 42.24 -5.78
N LEU A 512 -10.34 41.37 -6.34
CA LEU A 512 -9.54 41.70 -7.53
C LEU A 512 -10.39 41.85 -8.80
N THR A 513 -11.56 41.20 -8.84
CA THR A 513 -12.49 41.31 -9.97
C THR A 513 -13.46 42.48 -9.83
N SER A 514 -13.80 42.90 -8.60
CA SER A 514 -14.62 44.10 -8.37
C SER A 514 -13.89 45.43 -8.56
N GLN A 515 -12.55 45.42 -8.59
CA GLN A 515 -11.71 46.60 -8.83
C GLN A 515 -11.39 46.84 -10.32
N LYS A 516 -11.80 45.92 -11.20
CA LYS A 516 -11.74 46.07 -12.66
C LYS A 516 -13.13 46.38 -13.17
#